data_AF-A0A319C416-F1
#
_entry.id   AF-A0A319C416-F1
#
_cell.length_a   1.000
_cell.length_b   1.000
_cell.length_c   1.000
_cell.angle_alpha   90.00
_cell.angle_beta   90.00
_cell.angle_gamma   90.00
#
_symmetry.space_group_name_H-M   'P 1'
#
loop_
_entity.id
_entity.type
_entity.pdbx_description
1 polymer ?
#
loop_
_entity_poly.entity_id
_entity_poly.type
_entity_poly.pdbx_seq_one_letter_code
_entity_poly.pdbx_strand_id
1 'polypeptide(L)'
;YNDLPISSPTDRTCIDPTPPPSTPFDHLCRDGPLPALQEALSTDPLSPAFLHRALTHALRAGNLETAGYLITSGAPILQRTPISIFDGPEDRRLPLFDLLSRRGWHPHAHRPVDRIVLSRVVKDAPVLEWFLAHGFNSNDVGPTMGAQGLTPLELAASYGNLETVRLLLDAGANIQEGAPLHCAAGRCPSGWNPHVYPDHKIQNEDSDRAQIPVMELLLERGANVNAAEETQHMTHRYAIVYAVVAGARHRVRWLLANGADPDLRGPFGSARENAQRTGRQDL
;
A
#
# COMPACT_ATOMS: atom_id res chain seq x y z
N TYR A 1 -16.99 -7.06 -6.33
CA TYR A 1 -16.33 -8.36 -6.51
C TYR A 1 -16.79 -8.93 -7.84
N ASN A 2 -15.93 -8.93 -8.87
CA ASN A 2 -16.34 -9.36 -10.22
C ASN A 2 -16.46 -10.89 -10.33
N ASP A 3 -15.82 -11.62 -9.40
CA ASP A 3 -15.74 -13.09 -9.40
C ASP A 3 -16.78 -13.75 -8.47
N LEU A 4 -17.71 -12.99 -7.91
CA LEU A 4 -18.75 -13.51 -7.01
C LEU A 4 -20.01 -13.89 -7.81
N PRO A 5 -20.43 -15.17 -7.82
CA PRO A 5 -21.62 -15.58 -8.56
C PRO A 5 -22.88 -14.96 -7.95
N ILE A 6 -23.60 -14.15 -8.74
CA ILE A 6 -24.88 -13.56 -8.39
C ILE A 6 -25.97 -14.56 -8.79
N SER A 7 -26.58 -15.20 -7.80
CA SER A 7 -27.60 -16.23 -7.98
C SER A 7 -29.01 -15.72 -7.65
N SER A 8 -29.12 -14.59 -6.94
CA SER A 8 -30.38 -13.97 -6.55
C SER A 8 -30.35 -12.43 -6.65
N PRO A 9 -31.52 -11.76 -6.71
CA PRO A 9 -31.59 -10.29 -6.69
C PRO A 9 -31.04 -9.67 -5.40
N THR A 10 -31.14 -10.38 -4.27
CA THR A 10 -30.61 -9.97 -2.96
C THR A 10 -29.08 -10.10 -2.88
N ASP A 11 -28.44 -10.89 -3.74
CA ASP A 11 -26.98 -10.97 -3.81
C ASP A 11 -26.36 -9.64 -4.28
N ARG A 12 -27.10 -8.82 -5.04
CA ARG A 12 -26.63 -7.50 -5.48
C ARG A 12 -26.42 -6.54 -4.31
N THR A 13 -27.25 -6.62 -3.26
CA THR A 13 -27.10 -5.78 -2.06
C THR A 13 -25.92 -6.22 -1.18
N CYS A 14 -25.41 -7.44 -1.39
CA CYS A 14 -24.21 -7.96 -0.74
C CYS A 14 -22.91 -7.44 -1.39
N ILE A 15 -22.97 -6.95 -2.63
CA ILE A 15 -21.82 -6.52 -3.45
C ILE A 15 -21.79 -4.99 -3.64
N ASP A 16 -22.83 -4.27 -3.20
CA ASP A 16 -23.01 -2.84 -3.40
C ASP A 16 -21.87 -2.01 -2.78
N PRO A 17 -21.25 -1.06 -3.54
CA PRO A 17 -20.24 -0.14 -3.01
C PRO A 17 -20.76 0.77 -1.89
N THR A 18 -22.07 1.01 -1.83
CA THR A 18 -22.76 1.64 -0.70
C THR A 18 -23.50 0.56 0.08
N PRO A 19 -22.89 -0.01 1.14
CA PRO A 19 -23.51 -1.10 1.86
C PRO A 19 -24.82 -0.62 2.52
N PRO A 20 -25.89 -1.44 2.51
CA PRO A 20 -27.08 -1.15 3.30
C PRO A 20 -26.72 -0.99 4.79
N PRO A 21 -27.54 -0.27 5.59
CA PRO A 21 -27.33 -0.14 7.03
C PRO A 21 -27.12 -1.50 7.68
N SER A 22 -26.28 -1.56 8.74
CA SER A 22 -25.91 -2.84 9.34
C SER A 22 -27.15 -3.59 9.82
N THR A 23 -27.30 -4.81 9.32
CA THR A 23 -28.39 -5.68 9.72
C THR A 23 -28.07 -6.32 11.07
N PRO A 24 -29.09 -6.81 11.82
CA PRO A 24 -28.85 -7.61 13.03
C PRO A 24 -27.93 -8.80 12.76
N PHE A 25 -28.02 -9.39 11.57
CA PHE A 25 -27.15 -10.47 11.13
C PHE A 25 -25.69 -10.01 10.92
N ASP A 26 -25.47 -8.81 10.37
CA ASP A 26 -24.12 -8.25 10.24
C ASP A 26 -23.49 -7.99 11.61
N HIS A 27 -24.28 -7.56 12.61
CA HIS A 27 -23.82 -7.45 14.00
C HIS A 27 -23.46 -8.82 14.60
N LEU A 28 -24.29 -9.83 14.34
CA LEU A 28 -24.03 -11.20 14.77
C LEU A 28 -22.72 -11.75 14.17
N CYS A 29 -22.40 -11.41 12.92
CA CYS A 29 -21.13 -11.80 12.28
C CYS A 29 -19.90 -11.12 12.89
N ARG A 30 -20.06 -9.90 13.42
CA ARG A 30 -18.96 -9.12 14.02
C ARG A 30 -18.70 -9.55 15.45
N ASP A 31 -19.75 -9.46 16.26
CA ASP A 31 -19.65 -9.46 17.72
C ASP A 31 -20.51 -10.56 18.38
N GLY A 32 -21.26 -11.32 17.58
CA GLY A 32 -22.17 -12.34 18.05
C GLY A 32 -21.46 -13.60 18.56
N PRO A 33 -22.08 -14.32 19.51
CA PRO A 33 -21.59 -15.64 19.91
C PRO A 33 -21.78 -16.64 18.76
N LEU A 34 -20.76 -17.45 18.49
CA LEU A 34 -20.79 -18.44 17.40
C LEU A 34 -22.06 -19.30 17.39
N PRO A 35 -22.58 -19.83 18.53
CA PRO A 35 -23.81 -20.62 18.53
C PRO A 35 -25.04 -19.90 17.95
N ALA A 36 -25.19 -18.61 18.23
CA ALA A 36 -26.31 -17.83 17.69
C ALA A 36 -26.15 -17.60 16.18
N LEU A 37 -24.92 -17.44 15.70
CA LEU A 37 -24.64 -17.39 14.27
C LEU A 37 -24.93 -18.73 13.59
N GLN A 38 -24.56 -19.85 14.22
CA GLN A 38 -24.84 -21.19 13.70
C GLN A 38 -26.34 -21.44 13.56
N GLU A 39 -27.12 -21.03 14.56
CA GLU A 39 -28.59 -21.08 14.51
C GLU A 39 -29.13 -20.24 13.35
N ALA A 40 -28.67 -18.99 13.21
CA ALA A 40 -29.09 -18.09 12.13
C ALA A 40 -28.71 -18.59 10.72
N LEU A 41 -27.64 -19.35 10.59
CA LEU A 41 -27.18 -19.94 9.33
C LEU A 41 -27.86 -21.29 9.01
N SER A 42 -28.60 -21.88 9.96
CA SER A 42 -29.24 -23.19 9.81
C SER A 42 -30.62 -23.15 9.17
N THR A 43 -31.23 -21.97 9.08
CA THR A 43 -32.65 -21.82 8.74
C THR A 43 -32.94 -21.81 7.23
N ASP A 44 -31.98 -21.41 6.38
CA ASP A 44 -32.15 -21.33 4.91
C ASP A 44 -30.82 -21.59 4.16
N PRO A 45 -30.85 -22.12 2.92
CA PRO A 45 -29.66 -22.21 2.07
C PRO A 45 -29.19 -20.82 1.66
N LEU A 46 -28.01 -20.43 2.14
CA LEU A 46 -27.45 -19.10 1.90
C LEU A 46 -26.65 -19.06 0.61
N SER A 47 -26.79 -17.96 -0.13
CA SER A 47 -26.02 -17.75 -1.35
C SER A 47 -24.53 -17.54 -1.04
N PRO A 48 -23.62 -17.90 -1.96
CA PRO A 48 -22.19 -17.59 -1.82
C PRO A 48 -21.92 -16.10 -1.57
N ALA A 49 -22.75 -15.22 -2.15
CA ALA A 49 -22.65 -13.78 -1.94
C ALA A 49 -22.98 -13.35 -0.51
N PHE A 50 -24.02 -13.95 0.08
CA PHE A 50 -24.39 -13.69 1.47
C PHE A 50 -23.32 -14.19 2.45
N LEU A 51 -22.82 -15.42 2.24
CA LEU A 51 -21.75 -15.98 3.05
C LEU A 51 -20.44 -15.19 2.92
N HIS A 52 -20.14 -14.69 1.72
CA HIS A 52 -18.99 -13.80 1.50
C HIS A 52 -19.14 -12.47 2.26
N ARG A 53 -20.32 -11.84 2.21
CA ARG A 53 -20.60 -10.62 3.00
C ARG A 53 -20.41 -10.89 4.49
N ALA A 54 -21.00 -11.96 5.01
CA ALA A 54 -20.84 -12.39 6.40
C ALA A 54 -19.36 -12.55 6.76
N LEU A 55 -18.58 -13.21 5.89
CA LEU A 55 -17.14 -13.39 6.07
C LEU A 55 -16.42 -12.04 6.14
N THR A 56 -16.70 -11.11 5.23
CA THR A 56 -16.06 -9.78 5.26
C THR A 56 -16.37 -9.01 6.55
N HIS A 57 -17.56 -9.17 7.14
CA HIS A 57 -17.88 -8.56 8.44
C HIS A 57 -17.11 -9.21 9.59
N ALA A 58 -16.99 -10.53 9.60
CA ALA A 58 -16.18 -11.24 10.60
C ALA A 58 -14.69 -10.86 10.53
N LEU A 59 -14.14 -10.78 9.31
CA LEU A 59 -12.75 -10.35 9.07
C LEU A 59 -12.51 -8.91 9.56
N ARG A 60 -13.42 -7.99 9.26
CA ARG A 60 -13.37 -6.59 9.74
C ARG A 60 -13.43 -6.47 11.25
N ALA A 61 -14.11 -7.39 11.92
CA ALA A 61 -14.20 -7.39 13.38
C ALA A 61 -13.01 -8.09 14.05
N GLY A 62 -12.12 -8.74 13.30
CA GLY A 62 -11.07 -9.56 13.91
C GLY A 62 -11.58 -10.91 14.46
N ASN A 63 -12.81 -11.31 14.13
CA ASN A 63 -13.47 -12.48 14.70
C ASN A 63 -13.03 -13.77 14.00
N LEU A 64 -11.94 -14.35 14.50
CA LEU A 64 -11.28 -15.52 13.94
C LEU A 64 -12.18 -16.76 13.92
N GLU A 65 -12.95 -16.98 14.99
CA GLU A 65 -13.82 -18.14 15.15
C GLU A 65 -14.98 -18.09 14.14
N THR A 66 -15.67 -16.95 14.08
CA THR A 66 -16.74 -16.73 13.10
C THR A 66 -16.24 -16.81 11.66
N ALA A 67 -15.09 -16.20 11.35
CA ALA A 67 -14.50 -16.29 10.02
C ALA A 67 -14.19 -17.76 9.64
N GLY A 68 -13.64 -18.54 10.57
CA GLY A 68 -13.35 -19.96 10.36
C GLY A 68 -14.60 -20.80 10.12
N TYR A 69 -15.67 -20.51 10.84
CA TYR A 69 -16.96 -21.17 10.64
C TYR A 69 -17.55 -20.83 9.26
N LEU A 70 -17.59 -19.55 8.88
CA LEU A 70 -18.15 -19.10 7.61
C LEU A 70 -17.44 -19.72 6.40
N ILE A 71 -16.10 -19.81 6.44
CA ILE A 71 -15.32 -20.50 5.40
C ILE A 71 -15.68 -21.98 5.34
N THR A 72 -15.81 -22.64 6.49
CA THR A 72 -16.21 -24.06 6.56
C THR A 72 -17.63 -24.29 6.03
N SER A 73 -18.50 -23.30 6.21
CA SER A 73 -19.87 -23.27 5.67
C SER A 73 -19.95 -22.89 4.19
N GLY A 74 -18.82 -22.73 3.49
CA GLY A 74 -18.76 -22.48 2.06
C GLY A 74 -18.66 -21.02 1.63
N ALA A 75 -18.32 -20.09 2.54
CA ALA A 75 -18.04 -18.71 2.16
C ALA A 75 -16.83 -18.66 1.20
N PRO A 76 -16.97 -18.12 -0.02
CA PRO A 76 -15.88 -18.09 -0.99
C PRO A 76 -14.78 -17.10 -0.55
N ILE A 77 -13.51 -17.47 -0.70
CA ILE A 77 -12.38 -16.56 -0.48
C ILE A 77 -11.97 -15.93 -1.81
N LEU A 78 -12.55 -14.78 -2.13
CA LEU A 78 -12.25 -14.04 -3.36
C LEU A 78 -10.93 -13.28 -3.26
N GLN A 79 -10.35 -12.88 -4.41
CA GLN A 79 -9.07 -12.17 -4.49
C GLN A 79 -8.96 -10.96 -3.54
N ARG A 80 -10.03 -10.16 -3.42
CA ARG A 80 -10.06 -8.94 -2.59
C ARG A 80 -10.60 -9.13 -1.18
N THR A 81 -11.00 -10.35 -0.80
CA THR A 81 -11.50 -10.67 0.55
C THR A 81 -10.53 -10.29 1.67
N PRO A 82 -9.21 -10.53 1.54
CA PRO A 82 -8.26 -10.17 2.59
C PRO A 82 -8.15 -8.67 2.86
N ILE A 83 -8.61 -7.79 1.95
CA ILE A 83 -8.61 -6.34 2.20
C ILE A 83 -9.44 -6.00 3.45
N SER A 84 -10.50 -6.77 3.71
CA SER A 84 -11.37 -6.59 4.88
C SER A 84 -10.64 -6.77 6.21
N ILE A 85 -9.53 -7.52 6.24
CA ILE A 85 -8.72 -7.72 7.45
C ILE A 85 -8.07 -6.41 7.91
N PHE A 86 -7.72 -5.51 6.99
CA PHE A 86 -7.04 -4.24 7.32
C PHE A 86 -7.93 -3.20 7.97
N ASP A 87 -9.24 -3.38 7.98
CA ASP A 87 -10.17 -2.49 8.70
C ASP A 87 -10.42 -2.97 10.14
N GLY A 88 -9.89 -4.14 10.50
CA GLY A 88 -9.97 -4.72 11.84
C GLY A 88 -8.75 -4.46 12.72
N PRO A 89 -8.78 -5.00 13.95
CA PRO A 89 -7.73 -4.79 14.95
C PRO A 89 -6.39 -5.43 14.54
N GLU A 90 -5.28 -4.76 14.83
CA GLU A 90 -3.95 -5.11 14.30
C GLU A 90 -3.45 -6.47 14.79
N ASP A 91 -3.73 -6.81 16.06
CA ASP A 91 -3.38 -8.08 16.71
C ASP A 91 -4.08 -9.29 16.07
N ARG A 92 -5.14 -9.06 15.28
CA ARG A 92 -5.91 -10.10 14.59
C ARG A 92 -5.55 -10.27 13.12
N ARG A 93 -4.74 -9.38 12.54
CA ARG A 93 -4.42 -9.45 11.11
C ARG A 93 -3.70 -10.74 10.74
N LEU A 94 -2.59 -11.07 11.42
CA LEU A 94 -1.81 -12.28 11.13
C LEU A 94 -2.62 -13.58 11.35
N PRO A 95 -3.33 -13.79 12.48
CA PRO A 95 -4.18 -14.96 12.64
C PRO A 95 -5.24 -15.12 11.53
N LEU A 96 -5.80 -14.02 11.04
CA LEU A 96 -6.77 -14.06 9.95
C LEU A 96 -6.12 -14.36 8.59
N PHE A 97 -4.94 -13.82 8.30
CA PHE A 97 -4.17 -14.21 7.10
C PHE A 97 -3.78 -15.68 7.13
N ASP A 98 -3.32 -16.20 8.28
CA ASP A 98 -3.04 -17.61 8.49
C ASP A 98 -4.28 -18.49 8.26
N LEU A 99 -5.44 -18.05 8.77
CA LEU A 99 -6.71 -18.74 8.55
C LEU A 99 -7.05 -18.82 7.06
N LEU A 100 -7.00 -17.69 6.33
CA LEU A 100 -7.26 -17.69 4.89
C LEU A 100 -6.26 -18.58 4.16
N SER A 101 -4.98 -18.56 4.56
CA SER A 101 -3.93 -19.37 3.95
C SER A 101 -4.14 -20.87 4.10
N ARG A 102 -4.47 -21.32 5.31
CA ARG A 102 -4.82 -22.73 5.58
C ARG A 102 -6.07 -23.20 4.84
N ARG A 103 -6.88 -22.25 4.35
CA ARG A 103 -8.12 -22.51 3.60
C ARG A 103 -7.96 -22.31 2.08
N GLY A 104 -6.72 -22.25 1.60
CA GLY A 104 -6.39 -22.28 0.16
C GLY A 104 -6.25 -20.91 -0.49
N TRP A 105 -6.27 -19.82 0.27
CA TRP A 105 -5.94 -18.50 -0.26
C TRP A 105 -4.43 -18.23 -0.14
N HIS A 106 -3.75 -17.88 -1.24
CA HIS A 106 -2.32 -17.57 -1.19
C HIS A 106 -2.04 -16.17 -1.75
N PRO A 107 -1.13 -15.39 -1.14
CA PRO A 107 -0.78 -14.05 -1.60
C PRO A 107 -0.35 -13.99 -3.08
N HIS A 108 0.28 -15.05 -3.59
CA HIS A 108 0.81 -15.14 -4.95
C HIS A 108 -0.12 -15.86 -5.94
N ALA A 109 -1.29 -16.37 -5.52
CA ALA A 109 -2.15 -17.17 -6.40
C ALA A 109 -2.91 -16.33 -7.45
N HIS A 110 -2.82 -15.01 -7.35
CA HIS A 110 -3.50 -14.07 -8.22
C HIS A 110 -2.47 -13.12 -8.82
N ARG A 111 -2.73 -12.68 -10.08
CA ARG A 111 -2.07 -11.57 -10.82
C ARG A 111 -1.53 -10.45 -9.91
N PRO A 112 -0.58 -9.60 -10.38
CA PRO A 112 0.16 -8.65 -9.54
C PRO A 112 -0.71 -8.06 -8.44
N VAL A 113 -0.24 -8.18 -7.20
CA VAL A 113 -1.03 -7.84 -5.99
C VAL A 113 -1.79 -6.53 -6.23
N ASP A 114 -3.11 -6.58 -6.05
CA ASP A 114 -3.97 -5.42 -6.26
C ASP A 114 -3.37 -4.21 -5.52
N ARG A 115 -3.29 -3.06 -6.20
CA ARG A 115 -2.65 -1.84 -5.68
C ARG A 115 -3.15 -1.47 -4.28
N ILE A 116 -4.43 -1.72 -3.98
CA ILE A 116 -5.02 -1.45 -2.67
C ILE A 116 -4.44 -2.40 -1.63
N VAL A 117 -4.35 -3.71 -1.92
CA VAL A 117 -3.72 -4.70 -1.02
C VAL A 117 -2.27 -4.31 -0.78
N LEU A 118 -1.52 -4.04 -1.85
CA LEU A 118 -0.10 -3.69 -1.75
C LEU A 118 0.12 -2.45 -0.86
N SER A 119 -0.69 -1.40 -1.06
CA SER A 119 -0.59 -0.18 -0.25
C SER A 119 -0.88 -0.37 1.23
N ARG A 120 -1.67 -1.40 1.59
CA ARG A 120 -2.01 -1.74 2.98
C ARG A 120 -0.92 -2.61 3.60
N VAL A 121 -0.45 -3.64 2.88
CA VAL A 121 0.64 -4.52 3.31
C VAL A 121 1.91 -3.73 3.59
N VAL A 122 2.33 -2.84 2.68
CA VAL A 122 3.58 -2.05 2.81
C VAL A 122 3.56 -1.06 4.00
N LYS A 123 2.40 -0.79 4.59
CA LYS A 123 2.29 0.06 5.80
C LYS A 123 2.36 -0.74 7.10
N ASP A 124 2.25 -2.05 7.04
CA ASP A 124 2.17 -2.95 8.18
C ASP A 124 3.33 -3.94 8.13
N ALA A 125 4.40 -3.66 8.91
CA ALA A 125 5.64 -4.44 8.83
C ALA A 125 5.47 -5.93 9.19
N PRO A 126 4.76 -6.31 10.27
CA PRO A 126 4.47 -7.72 10.56
C PRO A 126 3.71 -8.42 9.43
N VAL A 127 2.69 -7.75 8.86
CA VAL A 127 1.95 -8.33 7.72
C VAL A 127 2.83 -8.45 6.49
N LEU A 128 3.64 -7.44 6.18
CA LEU A 128 4.59 -7.49 5.07
C LEU A 128 5.58 -8.64 5.21
N GLU A 129 6.18 -8.79 6.39
CA GLU A 129 7.10 -9.90 6.69
C GLU A 129 6.42 -11.26 6.46
N TRP A 130 5.19 -11.41 6.94
CA TRP A 130 4.39 -12.61 6.69
C TRP A 130 4.16 -12.83 5.19
N PHE A 131 3.79 -11.78 4.42
CA PHE A 131 3.59 -11.90 2.98
C PHE A 131 4.86 -12.34 2.26
N LEU A 132 6.01 -11.75 2.59
CA LEU A 132 7.32 -12.09 2.03
C LEU A 132 7.68 -13.56 2.33
N ALA A 133 7.45 -14.02 3.57
CA ALA A 133 7.65 -15.41 3.96
C ALA A 133 6.74 -16.40 3.20
N HIS A 134 5.62 -15.94 2.65
CA HIS A 134 4.67 -16.73 1.88
C HIS A 134 4.77 -16.50 0.37
N GLY A 135 5.94 -16.08 -0.13
CA GLY A 135 6.24 -16.02 -1.56
C GLY A 135 5.68 -14.80 -2.29
N PHE A 136 5.28 -13.75 -1.57
CA PHE A 136 5.00 -12.44 -2.17
C PHE A 136 6.28 -11.90 -2.84
N ASN A 137 6.19 -11.56 -4.13
CA ASN A 137 7.31 -10.99 -4.87
C ASN A 137 7.47 -9.50 -4.52
N SER A 138 8.60 -9.15 -3.92
CA SER A 138 8.95 -7.79 -3.52
C SER A 138 9.16 -6.82 -4.70
N ASN A 139 9.17 -7.32 -5.93
CA ASN A 139 9.28 -6.55 -7.17
C ASN A 139 7.96 -6.41 -7.94
N ASP A 140 6.86 -6.99 -7.45
CA ASP A 140 5.57 -6.91 -8.15
C ASP A 140 5.03 -5.47 -8.17
N VAL A 141 4.89 -4.90 -9.36
CA VAL A 141 4.21 -3.63 -9.56
C VAL A 141 2.70 -3.80 -9.41
N GLY A 142 2.07 -2.99 -8.55
CA GLY A 142 0.61 -2.99 -8.45
C GLY A 142 -0.03 -2.51 -9.76
N PRO A 143 -1.16 -3.09 -10.21
CA PRO A 143 -1.81 -2.67 -11.45
C PRO A 143 -2.33 -1.22 -11.34
N THR A 144 -2.08 -0.44 -12.39
CA THR A 144 -2.53 0.95 -12.52
C THR A 144 -3.17 1.17 -13.90
N MET A 145 -4.35 1.78 -13.93
CA MET A 145 -4.88 2.36 -15.17
C MET A 145 -4.13 3.68 -15.42
N GLY A 146 -3.23 3.72 -16.40
CA GLY A 146 -2.72 4.96 -17.01
C GLY A 146 -1.40 5.55 -16.47
N ALA A 147 -0.86 5.10 -15.34
CA ALA A 147 0.48 5.48 -14.85
C ALA A 147 1.33 4.22 -14.62
N GLN A 148 2.66 4.30 -14.63
CA GLN A 148 3.51 3.19 -14.17
C GLN A 148 3.10 2.83 -12.73
N GLY A 149 2.90 1.54 -12.45
CA GLY A 149 2.57 1.07 -11.10
C GLY A 149 3.79 1.23 -10.20
N LEU A 150 3.59 1.66 -8.95
CA LEU A 150 4.71 1.72 -8.01
C LEU A 150 5.08 0.31 -7.53
N THR A 151 6.38 0.04 -7.43
CA THR A 151 6.90 -1.15 -6.75
C THR A 151 6.62 -1.08 -5.24
N PRO A 152 6.67 -2.21 -4.52
CA PRO A 152 6.53 -2.21 -3.07
C PRO A 152 7.59 -1.32 -2.41
N LEU A 153 8.82 -1.32 -2.94
CA LEU A 153 9.93 -0.53 -2.44
C LEU A 153 9.70 0.97 -2.64
N GLU A 154 9.19 1.38 -3.80
CA GLU A 154 8.81 2.77 -4.05
C GLU A 154 7.69 3.24 -3.12
N LEU A 155 6.68 2.40 -2.88
CA LEU A 155 5.61 2.70 -1.92
C LEU A 155 6.17 2.88 -0.51
N ALA A 156 7.01 1.96 -0.04
CA ALA A 156 7.64 2.03 1.29
C ALA A 156 8.49 3.30 1.43
N ALA A 157 9.30 3.61 0.42
CA ALA A 157 10.11 4.82 0.36
C ALA A 157 9.24 6.09 0.38
N SER A 158 8.16 6.11 -0.41
CA SER A 158 7.20 7.22 -0.43
C SER A 158 6.49 7.41 0.92
N TYR A 159 6.33 6.33 1.70
CA TYR A 159 5.73 6.33 3.04
C TYR A 159 6.70 6.72 4.15
N GLY A 160 8.01 6.77 3.88
CA GLY A 160 9.03 7.04 4.89
C GLY A 160 9.13 5.93 5.95
N ASN A 161 8.67 4.73 5.63
CA ASN A 161 8.68 3.62 6.57
C ASN A 161 10.01 2.86 6.46
N LEU A 162 10.98 3.25 7.29
CA LEU A 162 12.32 2.66 7.32
C LEU A 162 12.29 1.14 7.52
N GLU A 163 11.35 0.65 8.33
CA GLU A 163 11.21 -0.77 8.61
C GLU A 163 10.84 -1.56 7.37
N THR A 164 9.82 -1.11 6.64
CA THR A 164 9.35 -1.83 5.46
C THR A 164 10.27 -1.68 4.28
N VAL A 165 10.98 -0.55 4.15
CA VAL A 165 12.09 -0.41 3.19
C VAL A 165 13.16 -1.45 3.46
N ARG A 166 13.56 -1.64 4.73
CA ARG A 166 14.55 -2.65 5.10
C ARG A 166 14.07 -4.07 4.79
N LEU A 167 12.86 -4.43 5.21
CA LEU A 167 12.28 -5.74 4.95
C LEU A 167 12.25 -6.07 3.45
N LEU A 168 11.85 -5.11 2.60
CA LEU A 168 11.79 -5.31 1.15
C LEU A 168 13.18 -5.50 0.53
N LEU A 169 14.15 -4.67 0.93
CA LEU A 169 15.53 -4.78 0.44
C LEU A 169 16.18 -6.09 0.91
N ASP A 170 15.94 -6.50 2.15
CA ASP A 170 16.43 -7.78 2.69
C ASP A 170 15.78 -8.97 1.96
N ALA A 171 14.55 -8.81 1.47
CA ALA A 171 13.85 -9.77 0.62
C ALA A 171 14.17 -9.64 -0.89
N GLY A 172 15.23 -8.92 -1.26
CA GLY A 172 15.71 -8.84 -2.63
C GLY A 172 14.92 -7.93 -3.57
N ALA A 173 14.22 -6.92 -3.02
CA ALA A 173 13.66 -5.85 -3.84
C ALA A 173 14.76 -5.18 -4.67
N ASN A 174 14.53 -5.03 -5.97
CA ASN A 174 15.48 -4.47 -6.90
C ASN A 174 15.53 -2.95 -6.74
N ILE A 175 16.68 -2.46 -6.28
CA ILE A 175 16.90 -1.04 -6.04
C ILE A 175 17.11 -0.22 -7.32
N GLN A 176 17.46 -0.89 -8.43
CA GLN A 176 17.70 -0.26 -9.74
C GLN A 176 16.44 -0.24 -10.61
N GLU A 177 15.45 -1.08 -10.30
CA GLU A 177 14.14 -1.03 -10.95
C GLU A 177 13.26 0.00 -10.24
N GLY A 178 12.93 1.06 -10.99
CA GLY A 178 12.10 2.15 -10.49
C GLY A 178 12.90 3.28 -9.85
N ALA A 179 12.23 4.02 -8.97
CA ALA A 179 12.66 5.31 -8.45
C ALA A 179 12.48 5.46 -6.93
N PRO A 180 12.89 4.47 -6.09
CA PRO A 180 12.64 4.53 -4.65
C PRO A 180 13.33 5.72 -3.99
N LEU A 181 14.54 6.09 -4.42
CA LEU A 181 15.24 7.27 -3.92
C LEU A 181 14.51 8.57 -4.32
N HIS A 182 13.95 8.63 -5.52
CA HIS A 182 13.14 9.76 -5.99
C HIS A 182 11.85 9.90 -5.17
N CYS A 183 11.16 8.78 -4.90
CA CYS A 183 9.98 8.72 -4.05
C CYS A 183 10.28 9.18 -2.62
N ALA A 184 11.42 8.75 -2.05
CA ALA A 184 11.88 9.23 -0.76
C ALA A 184 12.20 10.74 -0.80
N ALA A 185 12.99 11.19 -1.76
CA ALA A 185 13.41 12.58 -1.88
C ALA A 185 12.23 13.55 -2.12
N GLY A 186 11.21 13.11 -2.84
CA GLY A 186 10.02 13.88 -3.20
C GLY A 186 8.83 13.75 -2.24
N ARG A 187 8.93 12.92 -1.19
CA ARG A 187 7.82 12.73 -0.24
C ARG A 187 7.31 14.08 0.28
N CYS A 188 6.00 14.25 0.20
CA CYS A 188 5.31 15.43 0.67
C CYS A 188 4.13 15.04 1.58
N PRO A 189 3.62 15.98 2.40
CA PRO A 189 2.48 15.73 3.28
C PRO A 189 1.24 15.21 2.51
N SER A 190 0.42 14.41 3.18
CA SER A 190 -0.81 13.85 2.60
C SER A 190 -1.75 14.96 2.09
N GLY A 191 -2.31 14.77 0.89
CA GLY A 191 -3.20 15.74 0.25
C GLY A 191 -2.49 16.85 -0.53
N TRP A 192 -1.16 16.87 -0.53
CA TRP A 192 -0.39 17.82 -1.34
C TRP A 192 -0.23 17.33 -2.79
N ASN A 193 -0.48 18.24 -3.74
CA ASN A 193 -0.15 18.04 -5.14
C ASN A 193 0.83 19.15 -5.59
N PRO A 194 2.08 18.79 -5.96
CA PRO A 194 3.10 19.75 -6.41
C PRO A 194 2.65 20.62 -7.58
N HIS A 195 1.79 20.06 -8.45
CA HIS A 195 1.32 20.73 -9.64
C HIS A 195 0.19 21.73 -9.36
N VAL A 196 -0.49 21.60 -8.21
CA VAL A 196 -1.59 22.50 -7.82
C VAL A 196 -1.11 23.56 -6.82
N TYR A 197 -0.16 23.22 -5.96
CA TYR A 197 0.34 24.10 -4.90
C TYR A 197 1.88 24.21 -4.93
N PRO A 198 2.47 24.80 -6.00
CA PRO A 198 3.92 24.84 -6.20
C PRO A 198 4.67 25.65 -5.14
N ASP A 199 4.00 26.60 -4.47
CA ASP A 199 4.62 27.46 -3.48
C ASP A 199 4.69 26.83 -2.08
N HIS A 200 3.93 25.75 -1.84
CA HIS A 200 3.88 25.11 -0.53
C HIS A 200 5.24 24.50 -0.17
N LYS A 201 5.76 24.84 1.01
CA LYS A 201 7.00 24.29 1.57
C LYS A 201 6.66 23.16 2.53
N ILE A 202 7.61 22.25 2.76
CA ILE A 202 7.59 21.49 4.01
C ILE A 202 7.82 22.50 5.12
N GLN A 203 6.77 22.76 5.90
CA GLN A 203 6.82 23.73 7.00
C GLN A 203 7.47 23.14 8.26
N ASN A 204 7.57 21.81 8.33
CA ASN A 204 8.10 21.10 9.49
C ASN A 204 9.46 20.45 9.14
N GLU A 205 10.54 20.99 9.72
CA GLU A 205 11.90 20.45 9.57
C GLU A 205 12.02 18.99 10.01
N ASP A 206 11.22 18.55 11.00
CA ASP A 206 11.22 17.17 11.47
C ASP A 206 10.69 16.22 10.38
N SER A 207 9.69 16.65 9.63
CA SER A 207 9.12 15.88 8.50
C SER A 207 10.12 15.76 7.35
N ASP A 208 10.91 16.81 7.11
CA ASP A 208 11.99 16.79 6.11
C ASP A 208 13.12 15.82 6.53
N ARG A 209 13.53 15.88 7.79
CA ARG A 209 14.59 15.02 8.35
C ARG A 209 14.16 13.56 8.50
N ALA A 210 12.89 13.29 8.79
CA ALA A 210 12.37 11.93 9.00
C ALA A 210 12.59 10.99 7.81
N GLN A 211 12.80 11.55 6.62
CA GLN A 211 13.03 10.79 5.40
C GLN A 211 14.50 10.45 5.14
N ILE A 212 15.43 11.15 5.80
CA ILE A 212 16.87 10.95 5.63
C ILE A 212 17.29 9.50 5.94
N PRO A 213 16.84 8.85 7.04
CA PRO A 213 17.21 7.46 7.31
C PRO A 213 16.81 6.48 6.19
N VAL A 214 15.69 6.75 5.50
CA VAL A 214 15.27 5.94 4.34
C VAL A 214 16.20 6.18 3.16
N MET A 215 16.57 7.43 2.89
CA MET A 215 17.50 7.78 1.81
C MET A 215 18.91 7.22 2.06
N GLU A 216 19.36 7.28 3.31
CA GLU A 216 20.60 6.65 3.79
C GLU A 216 20.58 5.16 3.51
N LEU A 217 19.55 4.45 3.98
CA LEU A 217 19.43 3.01 3.76
C LEU A 217 19.39 2.65 2.26
N LEU A 218 18.68 3.41 1.43
CA LEU A 218 18.67 3.18 -0.02
C LEU A 218 20.07 3.35 -0.63
N LEU A 219 20.81 4.40 -0.24
CA LEU A 219 22.16 4.65 -0.74
C LEU A 219 23.14 3.55 -0.28
N GLU A 220 23.08 3.14 0.99
CA GLU A 220 23.86 2.03 1.56
C GLU A 220 23.61 0.71 0.82
N ARG A 221 22.39 0.51 0.32
CA ARG A 221 21.98 -0.68 -0.44
C ARG A 221 22.23 -0.55 -1.95
N GLY A 222 22.92 0.50 -2.38
CA GLY A 222 23.42 0.67 -3.74
C GLY A 222 22.56 1.52 -4.67
N ALA A 223 21.63 2.32 -4.15
CA ALA A 223 20.92 3.30 -4.97
C ALA A 223 21.92 4.29 -5.57
N ASN A 224 21.81 4.56 -6.88
CA ASN A 224 22.62 5.60 -7.51
C ASN A 224 21.97 6.97 -7.25
N VAL A 225 22.68 7.85 -6.53
CA VAL A 225 22.21 9.20 -6.18
C VAL A 225 21.84 10.06 -7.39
N ASN A 226 22.47 9.80 -8.54
CA ASN A 226 22.26 10.48 -9.82
C ASN A 226 21.50 9.62 -10.85
N ALA A 227 20.83 8.55 -10.42
CA ALA A 227 19.99 7.74 -11.30
C ALA A 227 18.92 8.60 -11.97
N ALA A 228 18.84 8.52 -13.30
CA ALA A 228 17.74 9.08 -14.05
C ALA A 228 16.53 8.16 -13.91
N GLU A 229 15.39 8.73 -13.56
CA GLU A 229 14.12 8.02 -13.58
C GLU A 229 13.75 7.68 -15.02
N GLU A 230 13.65 6.38 -15.31
CA GLU A 230 13.26 5.87 -16.62
C GLU A 230 11.75 5.63 -16.65
N THR A 231 10.99 6.62 -17.12
CA THR A 231 9.54 6.48 -17.32
C THR A 231 9.14 6.93 -18.73
N GLN A 232 8.03 6.35 -19.20
CA GLN A 232 7.37 6.77 -20.45
C GLN A 232 6.70 8.15 -20.35
N HIS A 233 6.60 8.72 -19.15
CA HIS A 233 6.02 10.03 -18.90
C HIS A 233 7.11 11.07 -18.71
N MET A 234 6.82 12.33 -19.00
CA MET A 234 7.71 13.42 -18.60
C MET A 234 7.67 13.54 -17.07
N THR A 235 8.75 13.17 -16.41
CA THR A 235 8.92 13.29 -14.95
C THR A 235 10.13 14.13 -14.58
N HIS A 236 10.23 14.49 -13.30
CA HIS A 236 11.45 15.03 -12.73
C HIS A 236 12.49 13.90 -12.72
N ARG A 237 13.60 14.05 -13.45
CA ARG A 237 14.47 12.88 -13.72
C ARG A 237 15.32 12.41 -12.54
N TYR A 238 15.64 13.29 -11.59
CA TYR A 238 16.66 13.01 -10.56
C TYR A 238 16.11 13.29 -9.17
N ALA A 239 16.52 12.49 -8.18
CA ALA A 239 16.06 12.59 -6.80
C ALA A 239 16.24 13.99 -6.20
N ILE A 240 17.34 14.69 -6.54
CA ILE A 240 17.58 16.07 -6.09
C ILE A 240 16.55 17.06 -6.65
N VAL A 241 16.03 16.84 -7.86
CA VAL A 241 14.95 17.68 -8.42
C VAL A 241 13.66 17.48 -7.62
N TYR A 242 13.33 16.23 -7.27
CA TYR A 242 12.17 15.92 -6.42
C TYR A 242 12.27 16.60 -5.04
N ALA A 243 13.45 16.59 -4.40
CA ALA A 243 13.65 17.26 -3.12
C ALA A 243 13.50 18.79 -3.23
N VAL A 244 14.00 19.41 -4.32
CA VAL A 244 13.83 20.85 -4.58
C VAL A 244 12.35 21.20 -4.76
N VAL A 245 11.62 20.43 -5.58
CA VAL A 245 10.17 20.63 -5.82
C VAL A 245 9.38 20.48 -4.51
N ALA A 246 9.74 19.52 -3.66
CA ALA A 246 9.16 19.35 -2.33
C ALA A 246 9.51 20.49 -1.34
N GLY A 247 10.47 21.35 -1.66
CA GLY A 247 10.98 22.38 -0.75
C GLY A 247 11.74 21.79 0.44
N ALA A 248 12.40 20.65 0.24
CA ALA A 248 12.95 19.80 1.29
C ALA A 248 14.44 20.11 1.57
N ARG A 249 14.70 21.14 2.36
CA ARG A 249 16.04 21.73 2.56
C ARG A 249 17.07 20.75 3.13
N HIS A 250 16.68 19.93 4.10
CA HIS A 250 17.56 18.92 4.68
C HIS A 250 17.82 17.78 3.70
N ARG A 251 16.80 17.32 2.95
CA ARG A 251 17.01 16.31 1.90
C ARG A 251 17.89 16.82 0.75
N VAL A 252 17.73 18.06 0.31
CA VAL A 252 18.61 18.67 -0.72
C VAL A 252 20.05 18.71 -0.23
N ARG A 253 20.29 19.23 0.99
CA ARG A 253 21.65 19.24 1.59
C ARG A 253 22.25 17.84 1.71
N TRP A 254 21.45 16.87 2.15
CA TRP A 254 21.91 15.49 2.30
C TRP A 254 22.27 14.89 0.94
N LEU A 255 21.45 15.11 -0.10
CA LEU A 255 21.74 14.63 -1.46
C LEU A 255 23.04 15.24 -2.01
N LEU A 256 23.23 16.56 -1.85
CA LEU A 256 24.47 17.23 -2.26
C LEU A 256 25.69 16.70 -1.51
N ALA A 257 25.58 16.48 -0.19
CA ALA A 257 26.65 15.89 0.62
C ALA A 257 27.02 14.46 0.18
N ASN A 258 26.07 13.75 -0.45
CA ASN A 258 26.26 12.40 -1.00
C ASN A 258 26.51 12.39 -2.51
N GLY A 259 26.92 13.52 -3.11
CA GLY A 259 27.38 13.58 -4.50
C GLY A 259 26.28 13.71 -5.55
N ALA A 260 25.07 14.12 -5.17
CA ALA A 260 24.05 14.51 -6.14
C ALA A 260 24.52 15.71 -6.96
N ASP A 261 24.39 15.63 -8.28
CA ASP A 261 24.73 16.71 -9.19
C ASP A 261 23.49 17.61 -9.43
N PRO A 262 23.50 18.88 -8.96
CA PRO A 262 22.36 19.78 -9.08
C PRO A 262 22.17 20.33 -10.51
N ASP A 263 23.12 20.09 -11.40
CA ASP A 263 23.16 20.63 -12.76
C ASP A 263 22.75 19.59 -13.82
N LEU A 264 22.52 18.33 -13.43
CA LEU A 264 21.91 17.31 -14.29
C LEU A 264 20.53 17.74 -14.77
N ARG A 265 20.34 17.72 -16.10
CA ARG A 265 19.12 18.23 -16.74
C ARG A 265 18.16 17.11 -17.11
N GLY A 266 16.90 17.32 -16.78
CA GLY A 266 15.77 16.53 -17.27
C GLY A 266 14.84 17.36 -18.16
N PRO A 267 13.67 16.82 -18.56
CA PRO A 267 12.68 17.55 -19.34
C PRO A 267 12.20 18.86 -18.71
N PHE A 268 12.23 18.95 -17.37
CA PHE A 268 11.85 20.14 -16.59
C PHE A 268 13.04 20.95 -16.06
N GLY A 269 14.23 20.78 -16.64
CA GLY A 269 15.47 21.45 -16.22
C GLY A 269 16.21 20.71 -15.11
N SER A 270 17.21 21.38 -14.53
CA SER A 270 18.03 20.89 -13.42
C SER A 270 17.44 21.26 -12.05
N ALA A 271 18.04 20.75 -10.98
CA ALA A 271 17.66 21.13 -9.62
C ALA A 271 17.96 22.62 -9.37
N ARG A 272 19.10 23.11 -9.85
CA ARG A 272 19.48 24.53 -9.74
C ARG A 272 18.49 25.45 -10.48
N GLU A 273 18.12 25.09 -11.71
CA GLU A 273 17.15 25.84 -12.50
C GLU A 273 15.77 25.87 -11.80
N ASN A 274 15.34 24.74 -11.21
CA ASN A 274 14.07 24.68 -10.47
C ASN A 274 14.09 25.50 -9.18
N ALA A 275 15.19 25.49 -8.41
CA ALA A 275 15.32 26.29 -7.20
C ALA A 275 15.27 27.80 -7.52
N GLN A 276 15.95 28.22 -8.59
CA GLN A 276 15.92 29.62 -9.07
C GLN A 276 14.51 30.02 -9.52
N ARG A 277 13.85 29.19 -10.32
CA ARG A 277 12.50 29.47 -10.84
C ARG A 277 11.44 29.56 -9.74
N THR A 278 11.60 28.82 -8.66
CA THR A 278 10.66 28.77 -7.52
C THR A 278 11.03 29.73 -6.38
N GLY A 279 12.04 30.59 -6.58
CA GLY A 279 12.48 31.55 -5.57
C GLY A 279 13.06 30.92 -4.30
N ARG A 280 13.51 29.66 -4.37
CA ARG A 280 14.06 28.88 -3.25
C ARG A 280 15.57 29.05 -3.17
N GLN A 281 16.05 30.27 -2.92
CA GLN A 281 17.49 30.56 -2.84
C GLN A 281 18.21 29.84 -1.68
N ASP A 282 17.45 29.29 -0.74
CA ASP A 282 17.92 28.52 0.41
C ASP A 282 18.13 27.02 0.15
N LEU A 283 17.78 26.55 -1.06
CA LEU A 283 17.97 25.20 -1.61
C LEU A 283 19.04 25.21 -2.72
#